data_AF-A0A3Q0CIM3-F1
#
_entry.id   AF-A0A3Q0CIM3-F1
#
_cell.length_a   1.000
_cell.length_b   1.000
_cell.length_c   1.000
_cell.angle_alpha   90.00
_cell.angle_beta   90.00
_cell.angle_gamma   90.00
#
_symmetry.space_group_name_H-M   'P 1'
#
loop_
_entity.id
_entity.type
_entity.pdbx_description
1 polymer ?
#
loop_
_entity_poly.entity_id
_entity_poly.type
_entity_poly.pdbx_seq_one_letter_code
_entity_poly.pdbx_strand_id
1 'polypeptide(L)'
;NENWLFHDDCTVERFCDSPDGVMLCGSHDGREVYAVTHDLTPTEDWIMQFKISVGCKVSERIAQNQIHVQYSTDFGVSWNYLVPQCLPADPKCSGSVSQPSVFFPTKGWKRTTYPLPESLLGK
;
A
#
# COMPACT_ATOMS: atom_id res chain seq x y z
N ASN A 1 16.95 4.62 9.41
CA ASN A 1 15.49 4.57 9.13
C ASN A 1 15.05 5.97 8.72
N GLU A 2 15.65 6.53 7.68
CA GLU A 2 15.55 7.97 7.32
C GLU A 2 14.64 8.22 6.11
N ASN A 3 13.98 7.17 5.60
CA ASN A 3 13.20 7.22 4.35
C ASN A 3 11.69 7.45 4.59
N TRP A 4 11.23 7.35 5.84
CA TRP A 4 9.82 7.48 6.23
C TRP A 4 9.63 8.78 6.98
N LEU A 5 8.70 9.61 6.51
CA LEU A 5 8.30 10.85 7.16
C LEU A 5 7.48 10.55 8.42
N PHE A 6 6.51 9.64 8.31
CA PHE A 6 5.67 9.17 9.42
C PHE A 6 5.55 7.65 9.38
N HIS A 7 5.51 7.00 10.55
CA HIS A 7 5.24 5.57 10.67
C HIS A 7 4.59 5.28 12.04
N ASP A 8 3.27 5.45 12.12
CA ASP A 8 2.54 5.30 13.38
C ASP A 8 2.35 3.82 13.74
N ASP A 9 2.64 3.46 15.00
CA ASP A 9 2.59 2.08 15.50
C ASP A 9 3.27 1.03 14.58
N CYS A 10 4.42 1.40 14.00
CA CYS A 10 5.25 0.55 13.17
C CYS A 10 6.60 0.23 13.85
N THR A 11 6.99 -1.04 13.91
CA THR A 11 8.30 -1.51 14.41
C THR A 11 9.04 -2.34 13.35
N VAL A 12 10.35 -2.50 13.51
CA VAL A 12 11.15 -3.39 12.64
C VAL A 12 11.35 -4.72 13.36
N GLU A 13 10.65 -5.76 12.88
CA GLU A 13 10.63 -7.08 13.51
C GLU A 13 10.59 -8.20 12.48
N ARG A 14 10.82 -9.45 12.89
CA ARG A 14 10.61 -10.61 12.02
C ARG A 14 9.14 -10.96 11.97
N PHE A 15 8.57 -10.99 10.76
CA PHE A 15 7.18 -11.34 10.54
C PHE A 15 7.04 -12.33 9.38
N CYS A 16 6.09 -13.26 9.50
CA CYS A 16 5.70 -14.23 8.48
C CYS A 16 6.87 -14.95 7.78
N ASP A 17 7.73 -15.59 8.57
CA ASP A 17 8.90 -16.34 8.09
C ASP A 17 9.87 -15.50 7.23
N SER A 18 9.82 -14.17 7.33
CA SER A 18 10.79 -13.29 6.68
C SER A 18 12.20 -13.59 7.23
N PRO A 19 13.21 -13.76 6.36
CA PRO A 19 14.59 -13.94 6.80
C PRO A 19 15.14 -12.66 7.47
N ASP A 20 14.63 -11.50 7.05
CA ASP A 20 15.06 -10.17 7.49
C ASP A 20 14.02 -9.52 8.39
N GLY A 21 14.45 -8.50 9.15
CA GLY A 21 13.54 -7.60 9.85
C GLY A 21 12.74 -6.75 8.85
N VAL A 22 11.43 -6.68 9.03
CA VAL A 22 10.50 -5.97 8.17
C VAL A 22 9.73 -4.94 8.99
N MET A 23 9.24 -3.89 8.32
CA MET A 23 8.30 -2.96 8.94
C MET A 23 6.97 -3.69 9.19
N LEU A 24 6.64 -3.86 10.46
CA LEU A 24 5.38 -4.41 10.94
C LEU A 24 4.58 -3.29 11.56
N CYS A 25 3.42 -2.98 10.97
CA CYS A 25 2.49 -1.98 11.50
C CYS A 25 1.19 -2.67 11.87
N GLY A 26 0.62 -2.31 13.02
CA GLY A 26 -0.69 -2.80 13.43
C GLY A 26 -1.06 -2.31 14.82
N SER A 27 -2.36 -2.11 15.05
CA SER A 27 -2.87 -1.80 16.39
C SER A 27 -3.69 -2.96 16.97
N HIS A 28 -3.53 -3.17 18.28
CA HIS A 28 -4.36 -4.10 19.05
C HIS A 28 -5.75 -3.56 19.37
N ASP A 29 -5.94 -2.24 19.34
CA ASP A 29 -7.22 -1.58 19.68
C ASP A 29 -8.08 -1.24 18.44
N GLY A 30 -7.60 -1.61 17.25
CA GLY A 30 -8.31 -1.39 15.98
C GLY A 30 -8.17 0.01 15.40
N ARG A 31 -7.29 0.87 15.94
CA ARG A 31 -6.90 2.12 15.29
C ARG A 31 -6.25 1.87 13.93
N GLU A 32 -6.50 2.80 13.02
CA GLU A 32 -5.79 2.85 11.74
C GLU A 32 -4.32 3.19 11.99
N VAL A 33 -3.43 2.47 11.31
CA VAL A 33 -1.99 2.70 11.34
C VAL A 33 -1.52 2.96 9.93
N TYR A 34 -0.53 3.83 9.77
CA TYR A 34 -0.04 4.21 8.45
C TYR A 34 1.45 4.56 8.49
N ALA A 35 2.10 4.35 7.34
CA ALA A 35 3.46 4.80 7.08
C ALA A 35 3.47 5.64 5.80
N VAL A 36 4.13 6.80 5.86
CA VAL A 36 4.17 7.81 4.82
C VAL A 36 5.64 8.10 4.49
N THR A 37 5.98 8.02 3.21
CA THR A 37 7.32 8.39 2.73
C THR A 37 7.53 9.90 2.78
N HIS A 38 8.77 10.35 2.64
CA HIS A 38 8.99 11.72 2.21
C HIS A 38 8.44 11.95 0.80
N ASP A 39 8.25 13.21 0.43
CA ASP A 39 7.90 13.59 -0.94
C ASP A 39 8.97 13.12 -1.91
N LEU A 40 8.53 12.55 -3.03
CA LEU A 40 9.37 12.07 -4.11
C LEU A 40 9.07 12.87 -5.37
N THR A 41 10.04 12.94 -6.29
CA THR A 41 9.87 13.55 -7.62
C THR A 41 10.04 12.45 -8.67
N PRO A 42 8.97 11.71 -9.03
CA PRO A 42 9.05 10.63 -10.00
C PRO A 42 9.49 11.14 -11.38
N THR A 43 10.30 10.33 -12.08
CA THR A 43 10.64 10.54 -13.50
C THR A 43 10.05 9.42 -14.36
N GLU A 44 10.22 9.53 -15.68
CA GLU A 44 9.77 8.50 -16.63
C GLU A 44 10.27 7.10 -16.22
N ASP A 45 9.43 6.10 -16.49
CA ASP A 45 9.65 4.67 -16.20
C ASP A 45 9.84 4.28 -14.72
N TRP A 46 9.56 5.18 -13.78
CA TRP A 46 9.59 4.83 -12.36
C TRP A 46 8.49 3.83 -12.00
N ILE A 47 8.85 2.92 -11.08
CA ILE A 47 7.95 1.92 -10.53
C ILE A 47 7.92 2.02 -9.01
N MET A 48 6.76 1.72 -8.43
CA MET A 48 6.66 1.36 -7.01
C MET A 48 6.66 -0.15 -6.87
N GLN A 49 7.68 -0.70 -6.22
CA GLN A 49 7.79 -2.14 -5.95
C GLN A 49 7.99 -2.41 -4.47
N PHE A 50 7.24 -3.36 -3.93
CA PHE A 50 7.38 -3.80 -2.55
C PHE A 50 6.97 -5.26 -2.39
N LYS A 51 7.33 -5.85 -1.25
CA LYS A 51 6.79 -7.13 -0.78
C LYS A 51 5.88 -6.86 0.41
N ILE A 52 4.74 -7.55 0.47
CA ILE A 52 3.76 -7.41 1.55
C ILE A 52 3.25 -8.77 1.99
N SER A 53 3.02 -8.91 3.30
CA SER A 53 2.28 -10.00 3.91
C SER A 53 1.30 -9.40 4.90
N VAL A 54 0.04 -9.80 4.82
CA VAL A 54 -1.04 -9.22 5.63
C VAL A 54 -1.63 -10.33 6.48
N GLY A 55 -1.63 -10.17 7.80
CA GLY A 55 -2.15 -11.16 8.75
C GLY A 55 -1.32 -12.45 8.89
N CYS A 56 -0.48 -12.81 7.90
CA CYS A 56 0.38 -14.01 7.77
C CYS A 56 -0.33 -15.37 7.88
N LYS A 57 -1.14 -15.53 8.92
CA LYS A 57 -2.09 -16.63 9.14
C LYS A 57 -3.49 -16.07 8.91
N VAL A 58 -4.34 -16.87 8.28
CA VAL A 58 -5.75 -16.52 8.10
C VAL A 58 -6.39 -16.49 9.49
N SER A 59 -6.66 -15.30 10.02
CA SER A 59 -7.45 -15.10 11.23
C SER A 59 -8.91 -14.82 10.85
N GLU A 60 -9.85 -15.04 11.77
CA GLU A 60 -11.30 -14.83 11.54
C GLU A 60 -11.67 -13.37 11.21
N ARG A 61 -10.77 -12.40 11.43
CA ARG A 61 -10.99 -10.97 11.18
C ARG A 61 -10.45 -10.51 9.82
N ILE A 62 -10.79 -11.23 8.76
CA ILE A 62 -10.24 -11.00 7.40
C ILE A 62 -10.59 -9.61 6.86
N ALA A 63 -11.78 -9.10 7.17
CA ALA A 63 -12.26 -7.81 6.65
C ALA A 63 -11.61 -6.58 7.32
N GLN A 64 -11.06 -6.72 8.53
CA GLN A 64 -10.50 -5.59 9.30
C GLN A 64 -9.00 -5.36 9.02
N ASN A 65 -8.34 -6.31 8.38
CA ASN A 65 -6.89 -6.28 8.16
C ASN A 65 -6.59 -6.01 6.68
N GLN A 66 -6.92 -4.80 6.22
CA GLN A 66 -6.63 -4.35 4.86
C GLN A 66 -5.51 -3.33 4.88
N ILE A 67 -4.59 -3.43 3.92
CA ILE A 67 -3.55 -2.41 3.72
C ILE A 67 -3.84 -1.67 2.43
N HIS A 68 -4.03 -0.36 2.53
CA HIS A 68 -4.31 0.53 1.42
C HIS A 68 -3.01 1.17 0.96
N VAL A 69 -2.68 1.04 -0.32
CA VAL A 69 -1.52 1.71 -0.92
C VAL A 69 -2.00 2.88 -1.75
N GLN A 70 -1.60 4.08 -1.33
CA GLN A 70 -2.11 5.34 -1.84
C GLN A 70 -0.96 6.32 -2.10
N TYR A 71 -1.26 7.39 -2.82
CA TYR A 71 -0.37 8.53 -3.05
C TYR A 71 -1.11 9.85 -2.79
N SER A 72 -0.35 10.90 -2.51
CA SER A 72 -0.82 12.27 -2.39
C SER A 72 0.02 13.18 -3.29
N THR A 73 -0.61 14.21 -3.83
CA THR A 73 0.05 15.29 -4.60
C THR A 73 -0.18 16.66 -3.96
N ASP A 74 -0.70 16.68 -2.74
CA ASP A 74 -1.08 17.87 -1.97
C ASP A 74 -0.57 17.79 -0.52
N PHE A 75 0.64 17.25 -0.36
CA PHE A 75 1.36 17.15 0.92
C PHE A 75 0.58 16.41 2.01
N GLY A 76 -0.15 15.36 1.63
CA GLY A 76 -0.89 14.48 2.54
C GLY A 76 -2.29 14.97 2.90
N VAL A 77 -2.81 16.02 2.26
CA VAL A 77 -4.18 16.51 2.50
C VAL A 77 -5.23 15.54 1.93
N SER A 78 -5.00 15.03 0.72
CA SER A 78 -5.85 14.02 0.09
C SER A 78 -5.03 12.84 -0.45
N TRP A 79 -5.66 11.67 -0.47
CA TRP A 79 -5.02 10.40 -0.82
C TRP A 79 -5.82 9.66 -1.88
N ASN A 80 -5.13 9.20 -2.91
CA ASN A 80 -5.70 8.45 -4.03
C ASN A 80 -5.04 7.07 -4.11
N TYR A 81 -5.79 6.04 -4.50
CA TYR A 81 -5.19 4.72 -4.76
C TYR A 81 -4.25 4.79 -5.97
N LEU A 82 -3.11 4.10 -5.89
CA LEU A 82 -2.21 3.94 -7.05
C LEU A 82 -2.91 3.24 -8.21
N VAL A 83 -3.73 2.25 -7.90
CA VAL A 83 -4.65 1.63 -8.85
C VAL A 83 -6.07 1.87 -8.32
N PRO A 84 -6.90 2.69 -8.99
CA PRO A 84 -8.29 2.83 -8.60
C PRO A 84 -9.07 1.55 -8.89
N GLN A 85 -10.18 1.35 -8.18
CA GLN A 85 -11.13 0.30 -8.53
C GLN A 85 -11.83 0.67 -9.85
N CYS A 86 -11.87 -0.29 -10.77
CA CYS A 86 -12.76 -0.24 -11.92
C CYS A 86 -13.71 -1.43 -11.91
N LEU A 87 -15.00 -1.13 -12.02
CA LEU A 87 -16.06 -2.13 -12.15
C LEU A 87 -16.68 -2.02 -13.54
N PRO A 88 -17.16 -3.13 -14.14
CA PRO A 88 -17.75 -3.12 -15.49
C PRO A 88 -18.91 -2.13 -15.66
N ALA A 89 -19.63 -1.85 -14.57
CA ALA A 89 -20.78 -0.96 -14.55
C ALA A 89 -20.41 0.53 -14.48
N ASP A 90 -19.15 0.87 -14.20
CA ASP A 90 -18.69 2.27 -14.16
C ASP A 90 -18.41 2.76 -15.59
N PRO A 91 -19.15 3.78 -16.08
CA PRO A 91 -18.94 4.33 -17.42
C PRO A 91 -17.52 4.87 -17.64
N LYS A 92 -16.85 5.35 -16.58
CA LYS A 92 -15.48 5.89 -16.64
C LYS A 92 -14.42 4.80 -16.85
N CYS A 93 -14.77 3.55 -16.59
CA CYS A 93 -13.88 2.41 -16.70
C CYS A 93 -13.81 1.85 -18.13
N SER A 94 -14.68 2.29 -19.04
CA SER A 94 -14.74 1.80 -20.42
C SER A 94 -14.76 0.26 -20.51
N GLY A 95 -15.43 -0.40 -19.55
CA GLY A 95 -15.52 -1.86 -19.45
C GLY A 95 -14.29 -2.57 -18.86
N SER A 96 -13.24 -1.84 -18.49
CA SER A 96 -12.09 -2.40 -17.77
C SER A 96 -12.45 -2.80 -16.34
N VAL A 97 -11.71 -3.75 -15.80
CA VAL A 97 -11.88 -4.21 -14.41
C VAL A 97 -10.53 -4.18 -13.71
N SER A 98 -10.48 -3.49 -12.58
CA SER A 98 -9.33 -3.47 -11.69
C SER A 98 -9.75 -3.56 -10.24
N GLN A 99 -8.98 -4.32 -9.46
CA GLN A 99 -9.04 -4.24 -8.01
C GLN A 99 -8.23 -3.02 -7.57
N PRO A 100 -8.69 -2.27 -6.54
CA PRO A 100 -7.93 -1.15 -6.05
C PRO A 100 -6.59 -1.64 -5.46
N SER A 101 -5.61 -0.76 -5.30
CA SER A 101 -4.33 -1.07 -4.64
C SER A 101 -4.50 -1.29 -3.13
N VAL A 102 -5.28 -2.32 -2.78
CA VAL A 102 -5.65 -2.76 -1.44
C VAL A 102 -5.26 -4.22 -1.28
N PHE A 103 -4.62 -4.54 -0.16
CA PHE A 103 -4.11 -5.87 0.14
C PHE A 103 -4.86 -6.46 1.31
N PHE A 104 -5.44 -7.64 1.06
CA PHE A 104 -6.16 -8.43 2.05
C PHE A 104 -5.23 -9.47 2.68
N PRO A 105 -5.66 -10.09 3.81
CA PRO A 105 -4.89 -11.14 4.46
C PRO A 105 -4.48 -12.25 3.49
N THR A 106 -3.20 -12.61 3.54
CA THR A 106 -2.60 -13.57 2.61
C THR A 106 -1.66 -14.51 3.34
N LYS A 107 -1.48 -15.71 2.78
CA LYS A 107 -0.51 -16.68 3.27
C LYS A 107 0.85 -16.35 2.67
N GLY A 108 1.81 -15.96 3.52
CA GLY A 108 3.17 -15.64 3.10
C GLY A 108 3.33 -14.27 2.44
N TRP A 109 4.47 -14.07 1.79
CA TRP A 109 4.86 -12.79 1.18
C TRP A 109 4.54 -12.75 -0.31
N LYS A 110 3.97 -11.63 -0.77
CA LYS A 110 3.73 -11.35 -2.19
C LYS A 110 4.48 -10.10 -2.62
N ARG A 111 5.16 -10.16 -3.77
CA ARG A 111 5.74 -8.97 -4.42
C ARG A 111 4.69 -8.33 -5.33
N THR A 112 4.58 -7.02 -5.26
CA THR A 112 3.76 -6.21 -6.14
C THR A 112 4.60 -5.11 -6.77
N THR A 113 4.33 -4.81 -8.03
CA THR A 113 4.98 -3.76 -8.80
C THR A 113 3.90 -2.95 -9.50
N TYR A 114 3.96 -1.63 -9.38
CA TYR A 114 3.11 -0.70 -10.09
C TYR A 114 3.98 0.27 -10.92
N PRO A 115 3.73 0.44 -12.22
CA PRO A 115 4.24 1.60 -12.93
C PRO A 115 3.58 2.85 -12.33
N LEU A 116 4.35 3.92 -12.12
CA LEU A 116 3.77 5.18 -11.66
C LEU A 116 3.04 5.86 -12.82
N PRO A 117 1.81 6.38 -12.62
CA PRO A 117 1.10 7.11 -13.65
C PRO A 117 1.90 8.33 -14.13
N GLU A 118 1.85 8.61 -15.43
CA GLU A 118 2.50 9.80 -16.03
C GLU A 118 2.02 11.11 -15.41
N SER A 119 0.80 11.14 -14.87
CA SER A 119 0.26 12.28 -14.14
C SER A 119 1.03 12.62 -12.85
N LEU A 120 1.87 11.72 -12.35
CA LEU A 120 2.70 11.92 -11.15
C LEU A 120 4.14 12.35 -11.48
N LEU A 121 4.49 12.47 -12.76
CA LEU A 121 5.81 12.95 -13.15
C LEU A 121 6.03 14.37 -12.61
N GLY A 122 7.17 14.57 -11.95
CA GLY A 122 7.55 15.89 -11.46
C GLY A 122 7.67 16.87 -12.62
N LYS A 123 6.91 17.97 -12.55
CA LYS A 123 7.17 19.15 -13.39
C LYS A 123 8.19 20.06 -12.73
#